data_AF-A0A4V0I4P4-F1
#
_entry.id   AF-A0A4V0I4P4-F1
#
_cell.length_a   1.000
_cell.length_b   1.000
_cell.length_c   1.000
_cell.angle_alpha   90.00
_cell.angle_beta   90.00
_cell.angle_gamma   90.00
#
_symmetry.space_group_name_H-M   'P 1'
#
loop_
_entity.id
_entity.type
_entity.pdbx_description
1 polymer ?
#
loop_
_entity_poly.entity_id
_entity_poly.type
_entity_poly.pdbx_seq_one_letter_code
_entity_poly.pdbx_strand_id
1 'polypeptide(L)' 'MPAERRVLVPASGFYEWRAVGKKKAARLFAVAGGEPFAFAGLWDVWGEGSPGKIVAACLVTTKPNPRWWPRSTTGCR' A
#
# COMPACT_ATOMS: atom_id res chain seq x y z
N MET A 1 -7.47 17.08 9.12
CA MET A 1 -6.13 16.49 8.89
C MET A 1 -5.29 17.52 8.15
N PRO A 2 -4.28 18.16 8.78
CA PRO A 2 -3.45 19.17 8.14
C PRO A 2 -2.63 18.55 6.99
N ALA A 3 -2.36 19.34 5.94
CA ALA A 3 -1.66 18.88 4.73
C ALA A 3 -0.18 18.50 5.00
N GLU A 4 0.40 19.04 6.07
CA GLU A 4 1.82 18.90 6.44
C GLU A 4 2.27 17.47 6.78
N ARG A 5 1.34 16.56 7.08
CA ARG A 5 1.63 15.16 7.41
C ARG A 5 1.40 14.19 6.25
N ARG A 6 1.22 14.69 5.02
CA ARG A 6 1.12 13.86 3.81
C ARG A 6 2.51 13.58 3.24
N VAL A 7 2.72 12.37 2.75
CA VAL A 7 3.99 11.96 2.14
C VAL A 7 3.74 11.10 0.89
N LEU A 8 4.65 11.16 -0.08
CA LEU A 8 4.71 10.22 -1.19
C LEU A 8 5.77 9.17 -0.88
N VAL A 9 5.39 7.88 -0.96
CA VAL A 9 6.31 6.76 -0.75
C VAL A 9 6.63 6.12 -2.09
N PRO A 10 7.81 6.40 -2.70
CA PRO A 10 8.17 5.84 -4.00
C PRO A 10 8.39 4.32 -3.91
N ALA A 11 7.97 3.61 -4.96
CA ALA A 11 8.11 2.17 -5.07
C ALA A 11 8.22 1.75 -6.55
N SER A 12 8.93 0.65 -6.80
CA SER A 12 8.96 -0.02 -8.11
C SER A 12 7.85 -1.07 -8.25
N GLY A 13 7.25 -1.49 -7.13
CA GLY A 13 6.20 -2.49 -7.09
C GLY A 13 5.78 -2.81 -5.65
N PHE A 14 4.72 -3.59 -5.50
CA PHE A 14 4.28 -4.15 -4.21
C PHE A 14 3.77 -5.58 -4.39
N TYR A 15 3.78 -6.34 -3.31
CA TYR A 15 3.31 -7.72 -3.31
C TYR A 15 1.97 -7.85 -2.62
N GLU A 16 1.08 -8.63 -3.22
CA GLU A 16 -0.15 -9.09 -2.56
C GLU A 16 -0.26 -10.61 -2.66
N TRP A 17 -0.80 -11.23 -1.61
CA TRP A 17 -0.94 -12.66 -1.54
C TRP A 17 -2.35 -13.09 -1.89
N ARG A 18 -2.46 -14.02 -2.83
CA ARG A 18 -3.73 -14.67 -3.18
C ARG A 18 -3.74 -16.11 -2.70
N ALA A 19 -4.85 -16.53 -2.11
CA ALA A 19 -5.10 -17.93 -1.81
C ALA A 19 -5.28 -18.72 -3.13
N VAL A 20 -4.53 -19.80 -3.27
CA VAL A 20 -4.60 -20.76 -4.37
C VAL A 20 -4.77 -22.14 -3.75
N GLY A 21 -6.02 -22.58 -3.63
CA GLY A 21 -6.37 -23.75 -2.82
C GLY A 21 -5.99 -23.55 -1.36
N LYS A 22 -5.17 -24.45 -0.80
CA LYS A 22 -4.69 -24.38 0.60
C LYS A 22 -3.40 -23.56 0.79
N LYS A 23 -2.82 -22.99 -0.28
CA LYS A 23 -1.55 -22.27 -0.24
C LYS A 23 -1.76 -20.79 -0.53
N LYS A 24 -0.84 -19.93 -0.06
CA LYS A 24 -0.76 -18.51 -0.45
C LYS A 24 0.35 -18.33 -1.47
N ALA A 25 0.04 -17.67 -2.59
CA ALA A 25 1.04 -17.31 -3.60
C ALA A 25 1.18 -15.79 -3.64
N ALA A 26 2.43 -15.31 -3.54
CA ALA A 26 2.75 -13.90 -3.69
C ALA A 26 2.62 -13.49 -5.17
N ARG A 27 2.09 -12.30 -5.43
CA ARG A 27 2.02 -11.69 -6.75
C ARG A 27 2.60 -10.29 -6.69
N LEU A 28 3.50 -9.99 -7.62
CA LEU A 28 4.07 -8.65 -7.79
C LEU A 28 3.13 -7.78 -8.65
N PHE A 29 2.89 -6.56 -8.18
CA PHE A 29 2.19 -5.50 -8.88
C PHE A 29 3.16 -4.35 -9.14
N ALA A 30 3.28 -3.93 -10.39
CA ALA A 30 4.14 -2.84 -10.83
C ALA A 30 3.49 -2.11 -12.01
N VAL A 31 3.96 -0.90 -12.30
CA VAL A 31 3.54 -0.15 -13.49
C VAL A 31 4.04 -0.86 -14.75
N ALA A 32 3.18 -0.97 -15.76
CA ALA A 32 3.54 -1.55 -17.04
C ALA A 32 4.52 -0.62 -17.76
N GLY A 33 5.76 -1.06 -17.93
CA GLY A 33 6.87 -0.23 -18.41
C GLY A 33 8.02 -0.12 -17.40
N GLY A 34 7.78 -0.47 -16.13
CA GLY A 34 8.80 -0.48 -15.09
C GLY A 34 9.11 0.90 -14.50
N GLU A 35 8.34 1.92 -14.86
CA GLU A 35 8.48 3.24 -14.26
C GLU A 35 8.16 3.23 -12.75
N PRO A 36 8.84 4.04 -11.94
CA PRO A 36 8.50 4.17 -10.53
C PRO A 36 7.14 4.83 -10.35
N PHE A 37 6.41 4.42 -9.33
CA PHE A 37 5.20 5.09 -8.86
C PHE A 37 5.34 5.42 -7.38
N ALA A 38 4.37 6.13 -6.81
CA ALA A 38 4.35 6.42 -5.39
C ALA A 38 3.00 6.07 -4.76
N PHE A 39 3.07 5.56 -3.53
CA PHE A 39 1.89 5.45 -2.68
C PHE A 39 1.62 6.79 -1.99
N ALA A 40 0.34 7.10 -1.83
CA ALA A 40 -0.07 8.11 -0.87
C ALA A 40 0.16 7.56 0.54
N GLY A 41 0.83 8.35 1.38
CA GLY A 41 1.06 8.01 2.77
C GLY A 41 0.81 9.16 3.71
N LEU A 42 0.80 8.83 5.00
CA LEU A 42 0.88 9.79 6.09
C LEU A 42 2.18 9.54 6.86
N TRP A 43 2.74 10.56 7.48
CA TRP A 43 3.95 10.42 8.29
C TRP A 43 3.80 11.15 9.62
N ASP A 44 4.53 10.69 10.64
CA ASP A 44 4.60 11.36 11.93
C ASP A 44 5.92 11.08 12.66
N VAL A 45 6.18 11.82 13.73
CA VAL A 45 7.32 11.63 14.62
C VAL A 45 6.82 11.12 15.97
N TRP A 46 7.38 10.00 16.40
CA TRP A 46 7.18 9.48 17.74
C TRP A 46 8.37 9.83 18.63
N GLY A 47 8.10 10.30 19.86
CA GLY A 47 9.14 10.64 20.84
C GLY A 47 9.77 12.02 20.66
N GLU A 48 9.02 13.02 20.18
CA GLU A 48 9.51 14.40 20.03
C GLU A 48 9.98 14.97 21.38
N GLY A 49 11.22 15.47 21.43
CA GLY A 49 11.84 15.98 22.67
C GLY A 49 12.68 14.95 23.47
N SER A 50 12.72 13.68 23.06
CA SER A 50 13.50 12.63 23.72
C SER A 50 14.69 12.15 22.87
N PRO A 51 15.81 11.69 23.48
CA PRO A 51 16.83 10.95 22.77
C PRO A 51 16.24 9.62 22.28
N GLY A 52 16.05 9.48 20.97
CA GLY A 52 15.42 8.29 20.36
C GLY A 52 14.17 8.56 19.50
N LYS A 53 14.02 9.77 18.93
CA LYS A 53 12.93 10.07 18.00
C LYS A 53 12.84 9.07 16.84
N ILE A 54 11.63 8.65 16.51
CA ILE A 54 11.34 7.75 15.39
C ILE A 54 10.47 8.50 14.39
N VAL A 55 10.91 8.56 13.14
CA VAL A 55 10.07 9.02 12.03
C VAL A 55 9.40 7.81 11.41
N ALA A 56 8.08 7.80 11.40
CA ALA A 56 7.28 6.70 10.87
C ALA A 56 6.35 7.18 9.76
N ALA A 57 6.04 6.29 8.82
CA ALA A 57 5.05 6.54 7.77
C ALA A 57 4.14 5.33 7.59
N CYS A 58 2.92 5.56 7.16
CA CYS A 58 1.95 4.53 6.78
C CYS A 58 1.42 4.77 5.36
N LEU A 59 0.99 3.70 4.71
CA LEU A 59 0.40 3.77 3.38
C LEU A 59 -1.12 3.92 3.49
N VAL A 60 -1.68 4.83 2.69
CA VAL A 60 -3.13 4.96 2.53
C VAL A 60 -3.60 3.89 1.55
N THR A 61 -4.49 3.02 2.00
CA THR A 61 -5.08 1.96 1.16
C THR A 61 -6.49 2.34 0.71
N THR A 62 -6.94 1.74 -0.38
CA THR A 62 -8.29 1.96 -0.94
C THR A 62 -8.86 0.65 -1.46
N LYS A 63 -10.13 0.68 -1.88
CA LYS A 63 -10.75 -0.47 -2.54
C LYS A 63 -9.94 -0.85 -3.79
N PRO A 64 -9.70 -2.16 -4.01
CA PRO A 64 -8.98 -2.59 -5.18
C PRO A 64 -9.77 -2.26 -6.45
N ASN A 65 -9.05 -2.01 -7.54
CA ASN A 65 -9.70 -1.73 -8.82
C ASN A 65 -10.29 -3.01 -9.45
N PRO A 66 -11.25 -2.89 -10.40
CA PRO A 66 -11.85 -4.04 -11.07
C PRO A 66 -10.87 -4.87 -11.93
N ARG A 67 -9.68 -4.35 -12.24
CA ARG A 67 -8.66 -5.09 -13.00
C ARG A 67 -8.07 -6.22 -12.16
N TRP A 68 -8.01 -6.04 -10.84
CA TRP A 68 -7.54 -7.04 -9.90
C TRP A 68 -8.65 -8.00 -9.45
N TRP A 69 -9.89 -7.51 -9.32
CA TRP A 69 -11.05 -8.30 -8.91
C TRP A 69 -12.02 -8.52 -10.08
N PRO A 70 -12.01 -9.70 -10.75
CA PRO A 70 -13.00 -10.00 -11.77
C PRO A 70 -14.40 -9.93 -11.15
N ARG A 71 -15.32 -9.22 -11.82
CA ARG A 71 -16.74 -9.10 -11.41
C ARG A 71 -17.52 -10.41 -11.61
N SER A 72 -16.94 -11.56 -11.28
CA SER A 72 -17.55 -12.88 -11.50
C SER A 72 -17.73 -13.70 -10.22
N THR A 73 -17.51 -13.12 -9.04
CA THR A 73 -17.96 -13.72 -7.78
C THR A 73 -19.18 -12.96 -7.28
N THR A 74 -20.34 -13.40 -7.78
CA THR A 74 -21.60 -13.37 -7.03
C THR A 74 -21.31 -13.80 -5.59
N GLY A 75 -21.54 -12.91 -4.64
CA GLY A 75 -21.30 -13.19 -3.22
C GLY A 75 -20.66 -12.05 -2.46
N CYS A 76 -21.11 -10.81 -2.68
CA CYS A 76 -21.06 -9.82 -1.60
C CYS A 76 -22.25 -10.12 -0.70
N ARG A 77 -22.00 -10.81 0.41
CA ARG A 77 -22.80 -10.68 1.61
C ARG A 77 -21.88 -10.09 2.68
#